data_AF-A0A6V7KR20-F1
#
_entry.id   AF-A0A6V7KR20-F1
#
_cell.length_a   1.000
_cell.length_b   1.000
_cell.length_c   1.000
_cell.angle_alpha   90.00
_cell.angle_beta   90.00
_cell.angle_gamma   90.00
#
_symmetry.space_group_name_H-M   'P 1'
#
loop_
_entity.id
_entity.type
_entity.pdbx_description
1 polymer ?
#
loop_
_entity_poly.entity_id
_entity_poly.type
_entity_poly.pdbx_seq_one_letter_code
_entity_poly.pdbx_strand_id
1 'polypeptide(L)' 'CRSCIVKYLETNKYCPICEVQVHKSKPLLNIRPDHTLQDIVYKIVPGCYQ' A
#
# COMPACT_ATOMS: atom_id res chain seq x y z
N CYS A 1 1.95 1.08 -4.37
CA CYS A 1 1.71 -0.22 -5.04
C CYS A 1 1.56 -1.33 -4.01
N ARG A 2 0.77 -2.37 -4.30
CA ARG A 2 0.63 -3.56 -3.42
C ARG A 2 1.96 -4.30 -3.21
N SER A 3 2.69 -4.57 -4.28
CA SER A 3 3.97 -5.30 -4.23
C SER A 3 5.01 -4.59 -3.35
N CYS A 4 5.14 -3.27 -3.51
CA CYS A 4 6.07 -2.46 -2.73
C CYS A 4 5.78 -2.53 -1.23
N ILE A 5 4.54 -2.28 -0.82
CA ILE A 5 4.19 -2.24 0.61
C ILE A 5 4.24 -3.62 1.26
N VAL A 6 3.83 -4.69 0.54
CA VAL A 6 3.92 -6.06 1.05
C VAL A 6 5.36 -6.44 1.30
N LYS A 7 6.26 -6.26 0.31
CA LYS A 7 7.70 -6.55 0.46
C LYS A 7 8.34 -5.77 1.59
N TYR A 8 8.00 -4.49 1.73
CA TYR A 8 8.53 -3.66 2.81
C TYR A 8 8.09 -4.16 4.20
N LEU A 9 6.82 -4.56 4.35
CA LEU A 9 6.26 -5.04 5.61
C LEU A 9 6.69 -6.47 6.00
N GLU A 10 7.41 -7.19 5.14
CA GLU A 10 8.08 -8.44 5.50
C GLU A 10 9.19 -8.23 6.53
N THR A 11 9.83 -7.05 6.51
CA THR A 11 10.97 -6.72 7.38
C THR A 11 10.69 -5.56 8.33
N ASN A 12 9.63 -4.79 8.12
CA ASN A 12 9.30 -3.59 8.89
C ASN A 12 7.84 -3.59 9.39
N LYS A 13 7.59 -2.91 10.51
CA LYS A 13 6.25 -2.79 11.13
C LYS A 13 5.72 -1.36 11.22
N TYR A 14 6.45 -0.40 10.67
CA TYR A 14 6.16 1.03 10.74
C TYR A 14 5.90 1.60 9.36
N CYS A 15 5.06 2.63 9.26
CA CYS A 15 4.79 3.32 8.00
C CYS A 15 6.10 3.91 7.43
N PRO A 16 6.43 3.69 6.15
CA PRO A 16 7.67 4.21 5.54
C PRO A 16 7.68 5.74 5.38
N ILE A 17 6.58 6.43 5.67
CA ILE A 17 6.43 7.88 5.47
C ILE A 17 6.38 8.62 6.81
N CYS A 18 5.54 8.14 7.74
CA CYS A 18 5.27 8.84 9.01
C CYS A 18 5.69 8.05 10.25
N GLU A 19 6.33 6.89 10.07
CA GLU A 19 6.90 6.07 11.16
C GLU A 19 5.89 5.56 12.21
N VAL A 20 4.58 5.73 11.97
CA VAL A 20 3.54 5.18 12.84
C VAL A 20 3.51 3.65 12.72
N GLN A 21 3.37 2.96 13.86
CA GLN A 21 3.29 1.50 13.88
C GLN A 21 2.01 1.03 13.16
N VAL A 22 2.18 0.21 12.12
CA VAL A 22 1.07 -0.35 11.33
C VAL A 22 0.31 -1.39 12.14
N HIS A 23 1.02 -2.31 12.78
CA HIS A 23 0.46 -3.34 13.67
C HIS A 23 1.57 -3.92 14.57
N LYS A 24 1.23 -4.37 15.79
CA LYS A 24 2.20 -4.91 16.77
C LYS A 24 2.99 -6.13 16.27
N SER A 25 2.29 -7.12 15.70
CA SER A 25 2.90 -8.40 15.24
C SER A 25 2.77 -8.65 13.73
N LYS A 26 1.57 -8.49 13.15
CA LYS A 26 1.26 -8.81 11.76
C LYS A 26 0.83 -7.55 10.96
N PRO A 27 1.76 -6.78 10.37
CA PRO A 27 1.45 -5.55 9.63
C PRO A 27 0.44 -5.72 8.49
N LEU A 28 0.42 -6.89 7.86
CA LEU A 28 -0.49 -7.18 6.74
C LEU A 28 -1.98 -7.17 7.12
N LEU A 29 -2.34 -7.25 8.42
CA LEU A 29 -3.74 -7.22 8.86
C LEU A 29 -4.37 -5.82 8.80
N ASN A 30 -3.56 -4.76 8.85
CA ASN A 30 -4.03 -3.38 8.90
C ASN A 30 -3.88 -2.63 7.57
N ILE A 31 -3.43 -3.31 6.50
CA ILE A 31 -3.41 -2.75 5.15
C ILE A 31 -4.63 -3.24 4.36
N ARG A 32 -5.16 -2.40 3.48
CA ARG A 32 -6.31 -2.73 2.61
C ARG A 32 -6.03 -2.26 1.18
N PRO A 33 -6.53 -2.97 0.16
CA PRO A 33 -6.50 -2.44 -1.19
C PRO A 33 -7.39 -1.19 -1.27
N ASP A 34 -6.86 -0.13 -1.85
CA ASP A 34 -7.62 1.08 -2.15
C ASP A 34 -8.06 1.06 -3.62
N HIS A 35 -9.23 0.47 -3.87
CA HIS A 35 -9.79 0.36 -5.21
C HIS A 35 -10.19 1.73 -5.78
N THR A 36 -10.69 2.63 -4.93
CA THR A 36 -11.12 3.96 -5.39
C THR A 36 -9.93 4.78 -5.87
N LEU A 37 -8.83 4.78 -5.09
CA LEU A 37 -7.60 5.43 -5.50
C LEU A 37 -7.03 4.80 -6.79
N GLN A 38 -7.05 3.49 -6.90
CA GLN A 38 -6.57 2.80 -8.10
C GLN A 38 -7.41 3.15 -9.34
N ASP A 39 -8.73 3.20 -9.22
CA ASP A 39 -9.64 3.59 -10.30
C ASP A 39 -9.41 5.04 -10.72
N ILE A 40 -9.16 5.93 -9.77
CA ILE A 40 -8.81 7.33 -10.05
C ILE A 40 -7.49 7.38 -10.85
N VAL A 41 -6.46 6.66 -10.41
CA VAL A 41 -5.16 6.60 -11.13
C VAL A 41 -5.34 6.10 -12.56
N TYR A 42 -6.12 5.03 -12.76
CA TYR A 42 -6.39 4.47 -14.08
C TYR A 42 -7.18 5.39 -15.00
N LYS A 43 -8.09 6.20 -14.46
CA LYS A 43 -8.84 7.19 -15.24
C LYS A 43 -8.00 8.42 -15.62
N ILE A 44 -7.08 8.84 -14.74
CA ILE A 44 -6.33 10.08 -14.89
C ILE A 44 -5.04 9.89 -15.70
N VAL A 45 -4.38 8.74 -15.61
CA VAL A 45 -3.07 8.53 -16.23
C VAL A 45 -3.22 7.77 -17.56
N PRO A 46 -3.02 8.42 -18.73
CA PRO A 46 -3.14 7.75 -20.02
C PRO A 46 -2.13 6.61 -20.16
N GLY A 47 -2.59 5.45 -20.65
CA GLY A 47 -1.74 4.27 -20.85
C GLY A 47 -1.32 3.54 -19.57
N CYS A 48 -1.85 3.92 -18.39
CA CYS A 48 -1.60 3.22 -17.12
C CYS A 48 -2.53 2.01 -16.91
N TYR A 49 -3.71 2.02 -17.52
CA TYR A 49 -4.61 0.88 -17.59
C TYR A 49 -4.53 0.24 -18.98
N GLN A 50 -4.46 -1.09 -19.02
CA GLN A 50 -4.44 -1.88 -20.26
C GLN A 50 -5.52 -2.95 -20.19
#